data_AF-A0A843XRH9-F1
#
_entry.id   AF-A0A843XRH9-F1
#
_cell.length_a   1.000
_cell.length_b   1.000
_cell.length_c   1.000
_cell.angle_alpha   90.00
_cell.angle_beta   90.00
_cell.angle_gamma   90.00
#
_symmetry.space_group_name_H-M   'P 1'
#
loop_
_entity.id
_entity.type
_entity.pdbx_description
1 polymer ?
#
loop_
_entity_poly.entity_id
_entity_poly.type
_entity_poly.pdbx_seq_one_letter_code
_entity_poly.pdbx_strand_id
1 'polypeptide(L)'
;MDIISQLQEQVNVIAALSFNTFGTLQRDAPPIRLSPNYPEPAASLSDETINIAEQPKLMSAALVQAAKQFDVLVAALPLSEGGEEAQLKRIAELEAENEAVGEELQKQLEAAEQELRQVQELFNQAADNCLNLKKPE
;
A
#
# COMPACT_ATOMS: atom_id res chain seq x y z
N MET A 1 -2.39 -0.44 -3.05
CA MET A 1 -1.83 0.76 -3.72
C MET A 1 -0.31 0.63 -3.65
N ASP A 2 0.40 0.92 -4.73
CA ASP A 2 1.87 0.84 -4.77
C ASP A 2 2.53 1.86 -3.83
N ILE A 3 3.76 1.58 -3.37
CA ILE A 3 4.47 2.42 -2.41
C ILE A 3 4.87 3.79 -2.99
N ILE A 4 5.16 3.86 -4.30
CA ILE A 4 5.45 5.12 -4.98
C ILE A 4 4.18 5.98 -5.04
N SER A 5 3.03 5.38 -5.33
CA SER A 5 1.74 6.10 -5.28
C SER A 5 1.43 6.62 -3.87
N GLN A 6 1.70 5.82 -2.82
CA GLN A 6 1.52 6.25 -1.43
C GLN A 6 2.45 7.42 -1.07
N LEU A 7 3.71 7.41 -1.53
CA LEU A 7 4.63 8.53 -1.34
C LEU A 7 4.13 9.81 -2.01
N GLN A 8 3.61 9.72 -3.23
CA GLN A 8 3.05 10.87 -3.94
C GLN A 8 1.83 11.45 -3.21
N GLU A 9 0.92 10.59 -2.73
CA GLU A 9 -0.23 11.01 -1.94
C GLU A 9 0.22 11.68 -0.63
N GLN A 10 1.21 11.12 0.05
CA GLN A 10 1.73 11.68 1.30
C GLN A 10 2.38 13.05 1.09
N VAL A 11 3.09 13.26 -0.02
CA VAL A 11 3.62 14.60 -0.39
C VAL A 11 2.49 15.59 -0.61
N ASN A 12 1.41 15.19 -1.28
CA ASN A 12 0.23 16.04 -1.46
C ASN A 12 -0.42 16.41 -0.10
N VAL A 13 -0.50 15.45 0.83
CA VAL A 13 -0.99 15.70 2.19
C VAL A 13 -0.11 16.72 2.92
N ILE A 14 1.22 16.56 2.86
CA ILE A 14 2.17 17.51 3.48
C ILE A 14 2.00 18.91 2.87
N ALA A 15 1.86 19.00 1.55
CA ALA A 15 1.66 20.28 0.86
C ALA A 15 0.34 20.95 1.29
N ALA A 16 -0.76 20.20 1.34
CA ALA A 16 -2.06 20.69 1.77
C ALA A 16 -2.03 21.14 3.25
N LEU A 17 -1.43 20.33 4.13
CA LEU A 17 -1.27 20.69 5.55
C LEU A 17 -0.43 21.96 5.69
N SER A 18 0.67 22.09 4.95
CA SER A 18 1.53 23.27 4.98
C SER A 18 0.76 24.52 4.55
N PHE A 19 0.11 24.48 3.39
CA PHE A 19 -0.67 25.60 2.85
C PHE A 19 -1.76 26.05 3.82
N ASN A 20 -2.54 25.10 4.35
CA ASN A 20 -3.62 25.41 5.28
C ASN A 20 -3.08 25.94 6.62
N THR A 21 -1.96 25.40 7.12
CA THR A 21 -1.35 25.86 8.38
C THR A 21 -0.88 27.30 8.26
N PHE A 22 -0.11 27.62 7.22
CA PHE A 22 0.36 28.99 7.02
C PHE A 22 -0.78 29.97 6.71
N GLY A 23 -1.74 29.57 5.88
CA GLY A 23 -2.91 30.39 5.58
C GLY A 23 -3.75 30.69 6.82
N THR A 24 -3.96 29.71 7.69
CA THR A 24 -4.67 29.88 8.97
C THR A 24 -3.89 30.83 9.90
N LEU A 25 -2.58 30.62 10.04
CA LEU A 25 -1.72 31.50 10.85
C LEU A 25 -1.76 32.94 10.37
N GLN A 26 -1.73 33.18 9.05
CA GLN A 26 -1.78 34.52 8.49
C GLN A 26 -3.14 35.18 8.67
N ARG A 27 -4.23 34.41 8.45
CA ARG A 27 -5.61 34.89 8.61
C ARG A 27 -5.90 35.28 10.06
N ASP A 28 -5.42 34.49 11.02
CA ASP A 28 -5.74 34.62 12.44
C ASP A 28 -4.67 35.39 13.23
N ALA A 29 -3.66 35.96 12.57
CA ALA A 29 -2.57 36.68 13.21
C ALA A 29 -3.09 37.95 13.94
N PRO A 30 -2.89 38.08 15.26
CA PRO A 30 -3.27 39.30 15.97
C PRO A 30 -2.34 40.46 15.58
N PRO A 31 -2.85 41.71 15.53
CA PRO A 31 -2.01 42.87 15.29
C PRO A 31 -1.01 43.06 16.43
N ILE A 32 0.24 43.36 16.07
CA ILE A 32 1.30 43.68 17.05
C ILE A 32 1.53 45.19 17.10
N ARG A 33 1.52 45.78 18.31
CA ARG A 33 1.79 47.22 18.49
C ARG A 33 3.30 47.47 18.34
N LEU A 34 3.67 48.28 17.36
CA LEU A 34 5.08 48.68 17.11
C LEU A 34 5.55 49.86 17.97
N SER A 35 4.61 50.63 18.54
CA SER A 35 4.89 51.78 19.42
C SER A 35 3.73 51.97 20.41
N PRO A 36 3.99 52.47 21.63
CA PRO A 36 2.95 52.79 22.60
C PRO A 36 1.91 53.80 22.10
N ASN A 37 2.30 54.68 21.18
CA ASN A 37 1.46 55.78 20.67
C ASN A 37 0.58 55.38 19.47
N TYR A 38 0.59 54.11 19.05
CA TYR A 38 -0.21 53.68 17.91
C TYR A 38 -1.70 53.58 18.28
N PRO A 39 -2.63 54.11 17.46
CA PRO A 39 -4.06 53.94 17.69
C PRO A 39 -4.46 52.47 17.72
N GLU A 40 -5.41 52.13 18.58
CA GLU A 40 -5.92 50.77 18.67
C GLU A 40 -6.75 50.45 17.41
N PRO A 41 -6.52 49.30 16.75
CA PRO A 41 -7.33 48.91 15.60
C PRO A 41 -8.80 48.73 16.03
N ALA A 42 -9.74 49.08 15.16
CA ALA A 42 -11.15 48.79 15.40
C ALA A 42 -11.34 47.28 15.59
N ALA A 43 -12.04 46.88 16.65
CA ALA A 43 -12.30 45.47 16.95
C ALA A 43 -13.00 44.79 15.75
N SER A 44 -12.35 43.77 15.17
CA SER A 44 -12.95 42.94 14.13
C SER A 44 -14.05 42.06 14.73
N LEU A 45 -15.21 42.00 14.08
CA LEU A 45 -16.44 41.31 14.51
C LEU A 45 -16.36 39.78 14.65
N SER A 46 -15.17 39.17 14.61
CA SER A 46 -14.99 37.74 14.79
C SER A 46 -14.74 37.41 16.26
N ASP A 47 -15.79 37.55 17.07
CA ASP A 47 -15.86 37.13 18.49
C ASP A 47 -16.14 35.61 18.62
N GLU A 48 -15.83 34.83 17.57
CA GLU A 48 -15.71 33.38 17.73
C GLU A 48 -14.34 33.11 18.32
N THR A 49 -14.33 32.53 19.52
CA THR A 49 -13.16 32.14 20.31
C THR A 49 -12.30 31.12 19.56
N ILE A 50 -11.67 31.51 18.45
CA ILE A 50 -10.65 30.70 17.79
C ILE A 50 -9.53 30.58 18.81
N ASN A 51 -9.24 29.36 19.24
CA ASN A 51 -8.15 29.11 20.16
C ASN A 51 -6.83 29.24 19.40
N ILE A 52 -6.41 30.48 19.18
CA ILE A 52 -5.20 30.88 18.45
C ILE A 52 -3.94 30.24 19.05
N ALA A 53 -3.99 29.79 20.31
CA ALA A 53 -2.88 29.11 20.96
C ALA A 53 -2.86 27.58 20.75
N GLU A 54 -4.01 26.92 20.61
CA GLU A 54 -4.09 25.46 20.45
C GLU A 54 -4.13 25.00 18.99
N GLN A 55 -4.82 25.74 18.13
CA GLN A 55 -4.96 25.34 16.73
C GLN A 55 -3.61 25.23 15.99
N PRO A 56 -2.66 26.19 16.14
CA PRO A 56 -1.32 26.03 15.56
C PRO A 56 -0.56 24.80 16.05
N LYS A 57 -0.75 24.42 17.33
CA LYS A 57 -0.11 23.23 17.89
C LYS A 57 -0.63 21.96 17.22
N LEU A 58 -1.95 21.84 17.09
CA LEU A 58 -2.57 20.69 16.41
C LEU A 58 -2.14 20.59 14.94
N MET A 59 -2.12 21.71 14.22
CA MET A 59 -1.69 21.74 12.82
C MET A 59 -0.19 21.41 12.66
N SER A 60 0.65 21.92 13.55
CA SER A 60 2.08 21.58 13.57
C SER A 60 2.33 20.10 13.89
N ALA A 61 1.55 19.52 14.81
CA ALA A 61 1.63 18.10 15.13
C ALA A 61 1.21 17.23 13.94
N ALA A 62 0.13 17.61 13.24
CA ALA A 62 -0.32 16.92 12.03
C ALA A 62 0.75 16.97 10.92
N LEU A 63 1.41 18.11 10.73
CA LEU A 63 2.50 18.25 9.76
C LEU A 63 3.70 17.35 10.10
N VAL A 64 4.12 17.33 11.37
CA VAL A 64 5.21 16.45 11.84
C VAL A 64 4.84 14.98 11.70
N GLN A 65 3.60 14.61 12.01
CA GLN A 65 3.12 13.24 11.82
C GLN A 65 3.16 12.85 10.35
N ALA A 66 2.71 13.73 9.45
CA ALA A 66 2.74 13.47 8.02
C ALA A 66 4.18 13.31 7.49
N ALA A 67 5.13 14.12 7.97
CA ALA A 67 6.55 13.97 7.64
C ALA A 67 7.13 12.63 8.13
N LYS A 68 6.81 12.20 9.36
CA LYS A 68 7.24 10.89 9.87
C LYS A 68 6.68 9.72 9.05
N GLN A 69 5.40 9.81 8.64
CA GLN A 69 4.80 8.81 7.77
C GLN A 69 5.50 8.74 6.42
N PHE A 70 5.90 9.88 5.86
CA PHE A 70 6.72 9.92 4.65
C PHE A 70 8.06 9.21 4.84
N ASP A 71 8.77 9.44 5.95
CA ASP A 71 10.03 8.75 6.24
C ASP A 71 9.86 7.23 6.35
N VAL A 72 8.77 6.78 6.97
CA VAL A 72 8.42 5.34 7.05
C VAL A 72 8.19 4.76 5.65
N LEU A 73 7.49 5.48 4.76
CA LEU A 73 7.28 5.05 3.39
C LEU A 73 8.59 5.01 2.59
N VAL A 74 9.48 5.98 2.78
CA VAL A 74 10.82 5.98 2.16
C VAL A 74 11.64 4.78 2.64
N ALA A 75 11.61 4.47 3.94
CA ALA A 75 12.32 3.33 4.50
C ALA A 75 11.77 1.97 4.03
N ALA A 76 10.50 1.92 3.62
CA ALA A 76 9.87 0.72 3.08
C ALA A 76 10.09 0.53 1.56
N LEU A 77 10.79 1.45 0.89
CA LEU A 77 11.15 1.28 -0.51
C LEU A 77 12.05 0.04 -0.69
N PRO A 78 11.73 -0.86 -1.64
CA PRO A 78 12.58 -2.00 -1.92
C PRO A 78 13.94 -1.49 -2.41
N LEU A 79 15.00 -1.84 -1.68
CA LEU A 79 16.37 -1.49 -2.05
C LEU A 79 16.74 -2.29 -3.31
N SER A 80 17.08 -1.59 -4.39
CA SER A 80 17.72 -2.22 -5.55
C SER A 80 19.19 -2.45 -5.21
N GLU A 81 19.49 -3.57 -4.55
CA GLU A 81 20.87 -3.99 -4.28
C GLU A 81 21.61 -4.14 -5.61
N GLY A 82 22.59 -3.28 -5.87
CA GLY A 82 23.39 -3.31 -7.10
C GLY A 82 22.81 -2.58 -8.31
N GLY A 83 21.71 -1.83 -8.13
CA GLY A 83 21.12 -1.00 -9.18
C GLY A 83 20.37 -1.78 -10.26
N GLU A 84 20.04 -1.10 -11.36
CA GLU A 84 19.17 -1.63 -12.43
C GLU A 84 19.71 -2.92 -13.05
N GLU A 85 21.02 -3.01 -13.30
CA GLU A 85 21.63 -4.19 -13.93
C GLU A 85 21.50 -5.45 -13.04
N ALA A 86 21.76 -5.32 -11.73
CA ALA A 86 21.60 -6.42 -10.79
C ALA A 86 20.13 -6.85 -10.69
N GLN A 87 19.20 -5.90 -10.74
CA GLN A 87 17.77 -6.18 -10.74
C GLN A 87 17.32 -6.90 -12.02
N LEU A 88 17.78 -6.47 -13.20
CA LEU A 88 17.50 -7.15 -14.46
C LEU A 88 18.06 -8.57 -14.48
N LYS A 89 19.29 -8.77 -13.98
CA LYS A 89 19.86 -10.10 -13.83
C LYS A 89 19.01 -10.98 -12.90
N ARG A 90 18.56 -10.43 -11.77
CA ARG A 90 17.70 -11.15 -10.82
C ARG A 90 16.36 -11.53 -11.44
N ILE A 91 15.78 -10.66 -12.27
CA ILE A 91 14.55 -10.97 -13.02
C ILE A 91 14.77 -12.15 -13.96
N ALA A 92 15.85 -12.13 -14.76
CA ALA A 92 16.16 -13.23 -15.68
C ALA A 92 16.39 -14.57 -14.96
N GLU A 93 17.05 -14.55 -13.78
CA GLU A 93 17.21 -15.73 -12.94
C GLU A 93 15.85 -16.28 -12.46
N LEU A 94 14.96 -15.41 -11.98
CA LEU A 94 13.62 -15.79 -11.52
C LEU A 94 12.72 -16.28 -12.66
N GLU A 95 12.86 -15.72 -13.86
CA GLU A 95 12.15 -16.21 -15.05
C GLU A 95 12.58 -17.63 -15.40
N ALA A 96 13.88 -17.90 -15.43
CA ALA A 96 14.41 -19.25 -15.68
C ALA A 96 14.00 -20.26 -14.58
N GLU A 97 13.99 -19.84 -13.32
CA GLU A 97 13.51 -20.67 -12.21
C GLU A 97 12.01 -20.98 -12.35
N ASN A 98 11.19 -19.98 -12.66
CA ASN A 98 9.76 -20.16 -12.87
C ASN A 98 9.46 -21.10 -14.05
N GLU A 99 10.21 -20.98 -15.15
CA GLU A 99 10.06 -21.89 -16.31
C GLU A 99 10.38 -23.33 -15.92
N ALA A 100 11.51 -23.57 -15.25
CA ALA A 100 11.90 -24.91 -14.81
C ALA A 100 10.88 -25.52 -13.82
N VAL A 101 10.38 -24.73 -12.86
CA VAL A 101 9.33 -25.16 -11.93
C VAL A 101 8.03 -25.44 -12.67
N GLY A 102 7.69 -24.63 -13.68
CA GLY A 102 6.52 -24.83 -14.53
C GLY A 102 6.57 -26.14 -15.32
N GLU A 103 7.72 -26.48 -15.91
CA GLU A 103 7.92 -27.75 -16.62
C GLU A 103 7.80 -28.96 -15.68
N GLU A 104 8.37 -28.88 -14.49
CA GLU A 104 8.27 -29.95 -13.50
C GLU A 104 6.82 -30.14 -13.04
N LEU A 105 6.10 -29.05 -12.77
CA LEU A 105 4.69 -29.09 -12.44
C LEU A 105 3.86 -29.74 -13.55
N GLN A 106 4.14 -29.41 -14.82
CA GLN A 106 3.46 -29.99 -15.97
C GLN A 106 3.66 -31.52 -16.04
N LYS A 107 4.89 -32.01 -15.85
CA LYS A 107 5.18 -33.45 -15.82
C LYS A 107 4.44 -34.16 -14.69
N GLN A 108 4.39 -33.55 -13.51
CA GLN A 108 3.67 -34.12 -12.37
C GLN A 108 2.16 -34.19 -12.62
N LEU A 109 1.58 -33.16 -13.24
CA LEU A 109 0.18 -33.17 -13.65
C LEU A 109 -0.11 -34.27 -14.66
N GLU A 110 0.73 -34.43 -15.68
CA GLU A 110 0.56 -35.49 -16.69
C GLU A 110 0.65 -36.89 -16.06
N ALA A 111 1.58 -37.12 -15.14
CA ALA A 111 1.68 -38.38 -14.40
C ALA A 111 0.44 -38.64 -13.54
N ALA A 112 -0.02 -37.63 -12.79
CA ALA A 112 -1.20 -37.74 -11.96
C ALA A 112 -2.49 -37.99 -12.78
N GLU A 113 -2.62 -37.38 -13.95
CA GLU A 113 -3.75 -37.64 -14.86
C GLU A 113 -3.75 -39.09 -15.38
N GLN A 114 -2.57 -39.64 -15.70
CA GLN A 114 -2.46 -41.03 -16.13
C GLN A 114 -2.83 -42.00 -15.01
N GLU A 115 -2.33 -41.77 -13.80
CA GLU A 115 -2.70 -42.57 -12.63
C GLU A 115 -4.21 -42.50 -12.35
N LEU A 116 -4.80 -41.30 -12.43
CA LEU A 116 -6.24 -41.13 -12.26
C LEU A 116 -7.04 -41.94 -13.28
N ARG A 117 -6.63 -41.92 -14.57
CA ARG A 117 -7.28 -42.72 -15.61
C ARG A 117 -7.20 -44.22 -15.32
N GLN A 118 -6.04 -44.71 -14.87
CA GLN A 118 -5.87 -46.12 -14.51
C GLN A 118 -6.79 -46.52 -13.34
N VAL A 119 -6.86 -45.69 -12.30
CA VAL A 119 -7.76 -45.92 -11.16
C VAL A 119 -9.22 -45.93 -11.60
N GLN A 120 -9.63 -44.99 -12.45
CA GLN A 120 -10.99 -44.95 -13.01
C GLN A 120 -11.32 -46.20 -13.82
N GLU A 121 -10.39 -46.68 -14.65
CA GLU A 121 -10.60 -47.88 -15.45
C GLU A 121 -10.73 -49.14 -14.58
N LEU A 122 -9.82 -49.31 -13.61
CA LEU A 122 -9.90 -50.42 -12.65
C LEU A 122 -11.18 -50.37 -11.82
N PHE A 123 -11.61 -49.18 -11.41
CA PHE A 123 -12.87 -48.98 -10.70
C PHE A 123 -14.08 -49.42 -11.56
N ASN A 124 -14.13 -49.01 -12.82
CA ASN A 124 -15.19 -49.40 -13.75
C ASN A 124 -15.22 -50.91 -13.96
N GLN A 125 -14.05 -51.54 -14.18
CA GLN A 125 -13.95 -52.99 -14.31
C GLN A 125 -14.43 -53.73 -13.05
N ALA A 126 -14.07 -53.24 -11.86
CA ALA A 126 -14.52 -53.82 -10.60
C ALA A 126 -16.05 -53.66 -10.43
N ALA A 127 -16.61 -52.50 -10.80
CA ALA A 127 -18.04 -52.25 -10.76
C ALA A 127 -18.81 -53.17 -11.73
N ASP A 128 -18.34 -53.31 -12.97
CA ASP A 128 -18.93 -54.17 -14.00
C ASP A 128 -18.87 -55.65 -13.60
N ASN A 129 -17.76 -56.11 -13.02
CA ASN A 129 -17.65 -57.46 -12.48
C ASN A 129 -18.67 -57.70 -11.36
N CYS A 130 -18.82 -56.75 -10.42
CA CYS A 130 -19.81 -56.84 -9.35
C CYS A 130 -21.26 -56.87 -9.89
N LEU A 131 -21.56 -56.12 -10.95
CA LEU A 131 -22.87 -56.08 -11.58
C LEU A 131 -23.18 -57.37 -12.35
N ASN A 132 -22.20 -57.92 -13.08
CA ASN A 132 -22.37 -59.15 -13.85
C ASN A 132 -22.49 -60.40 -12.94
N LEU A 133 -21.81 -60.41 -11.78
CA LEU A 133 -21.96 -61.46 -10.76
C LEU A 133 -23.35 -61.46 -10.09
N LYS A 134 -24.12 -60.37 -10.21
CA LYS A 134 -25.47 -60.22 -9.67
C LYS A 134 -26.60 -60.53 -10.66
N LYS A 135 -26.30 -61.00 -11.89
CA LYS A 135 -27.36 -61.40 -12.83
C LYS A 135 -28.20 -62.53 -12.20
N PRO A 136 -29.49 -62.30 -11.89
CA PRO A 136 -30.34 -63.34 -11.33
C PRO A 136 -30.74 -64.32 -12.44
N GLU A 137 -30.86 -65.61 -12.11
CA GLU A 137 -31.63 -66.57 -12.90
C GLU A 137 -33.11 -66.16 -12.98
#